data_AF-A0A1W9GPL3-F1
#
_entry.id   AF-A0A1W9GPL3-F1
#
_cell.length_a   1.000
_cell.length_b   1.000
_cell.length_c   1.000
_cell.angle_alpha   90.00
_cell.angle_beta   90.00
_cell.angle_gamma   90.00
#
_symmetry.space_group_name_H-M   'P 1'
#
loop_
_entity.id
_entity.type
_entity.pdbx_description
1 polymer ?
#
loop_
_entity_poly.entity_id
_entity_poly.type
_entity_poly.pdbx_seq_one_letter_code
_entity_poly.pdbx_strand_id
1 'polypeptide(L)' 'MNITVLYGMVAALILAVLCPPWETPPDQQPEFLGLSFILSPPTAEAVVSRMLLTIELVTIAIAGFYGAFLLRKK' A
#
# COMPACT_ATOMS: atom_id res chain seq x y z
N MET A 1 2.48 -21.85 5.86
CA MET A 1 2.79 -20.61 5.11
C MET A 1 4.30 -20.48 5.01
N ASN A 2 4.85 -20.16 3.84
CA ASN A 2 6.30 -20.04 3.64
C ASN A 2 6.82 -18.80 4.41
N ILE A 3 7.78 -18.99 5.31
CA ILE A 3 8.28 -17.92 6.19
C ILE A 3 8.91 -16.77 5.41
N THR A 4 9.58 -17.05 4.29
CA THR A 4 10.17 -16.03 3.42
C THR A 4 9.09 -15.14 2.81
N VAL A 5 7.97 -15.72 2.40
CA VAL A 5 6.84 -14.97 1.86
C VAL A 5 6.17 -14.13 2.96
N LEU A 6 6.04 -14.69 4.16
CA LEU A 6 5.51 -13.94 5.30
C LEU A 6 6.36 -12.70 5.60
N TYR A 7 7.70 -12.84 5.64
CA TYR A 7 8.58 -11.68 5.84
C TYR A 7 8.46 -10.66 4.70
N GLY A 8 8.33 -11.12 3.45
CA GLY A 8 8.07 -10.24 2.31
C GLY A 8 6.76 -9.45 2.45
N MET A 9 5.68 -10.11 2.88
CA MET A 9 4.41 -9.44 3.15
C MET A 9 4.53 -8.41 4.27
N VAL A 10 5.21 -8.74 5.38
CA VAL A 10 5.42 -7.80 6.48
C VAL A 10 6.22 -6.58 6.02
N ALA A 11 7.26 -6.77 5.21
CA ALA A 11 8.02 -5.65 4.64
C ALA A 11 7.13 -4.76 3.75
N ALA A 12 6.27 -5.35 2.91
CA ALA A 12 5.33 -4.60 2.09
C ALA A 12 4.30 -3.83 2.92
N LEU A 13 3.79 -4.44 4.00
CA LEU A 13 2.87 -3.77 4.92
C LEU A 13 3.53 -2.60 5.67
N ILE A 14 4.80 -2.74 6.05
CA ILE A 14 5.57 -1.63 6.65
C ILE A 14 5.70 -0.49 5.63
N LEU A 15 6.00 -0.79 4.36
CA LEU A 15 6.06 0.22 3.31
C LEU A 15 4.72 0.93 3.10
N ALA A 16 3.59 0.20 3.12
CA ALA A 16 2.26 0.78 3.01
C ALA A 16 1.95 1.78 4.16
N VAL A 17 2.46 1.52 5.37
CA VAL A 17 2.33 2.44 6.51
C VAL A 17 3.23 3.67 6.36
N LEU A 18 4.46 3.50 5.86
CA LEU A 18 5.42 4.59 5.67
C LEU A 18 5.06 5.49 4.47
N CYS A 19 4.40 4.91 3.47
CA CYS A 19 4.03 5.53 2.21
C CYS A 19 2.52 5.41 1.97
N PRO A 20 1.66 5.97 2.84
CA PRO A 20 0.23 5.80 2.71
C PRO A 20 -0.27 6.47 1.41
N PRO A 21 -1.39 5.97 0.85
CA PRO A 21 -1.97 6.54 -0.35
C PRO A 21 -2.62 7.89 -0.02
N TRP A 22 -1.90 8.97 -0.33
CA TRP A 22 -2.37 10.34 -0.18
C TRP A 22 -3.38 10.70 -1.28
N GLU A 23 -4.41 11.42 -0.87
CA GLU A 23 -5.44 11.99 -1.73
C GLU A 23 -5.53 13.50 -1.47
N THR A 24 -5.92 14.24 -2.50
CA THR A 24 -6.14 15.68 -2.43
C THR A 24 -7.20 16.03 -1.37
N PRO A 25 -7.19 17.28 -0.86
CA PRO A 25 -8.19 17.74 0.10
C PRO A 25 -9.61 17.59 -0.45
N PRO A 26 -10.63 17.39 0.42
CA PRO A 26 -12.02 17.16 0.00
C PRO A 26 -12.63 18.29 -0.85
N ASP A 27 -12.09 19.51 -0.77
CA ASP A 27 -12.54 20.68 -1.54
C ASP A 27 -11.99 20.70 -2.99
N GLN A 28 -11.06 19.81 -3.33
CA GLN A 28 -10.52 19.64 -4.67
C GLN A 28 -11.03 18.35 -5.32
N GLN A 29 -10.86 18.24 -6.63
CA GLN A 29 -11.16 16.99 -7.32
C GLN A 29 -10.27 15.87 -6.73
N PRO A 30 -10.84 14.69 -6.44
CA PRO A 30 -10.10 13.59 -5.85
C PRO A 30 -9.06 13.07 -6.85
N GLU A 31 -7.81 13.42 -6.59
CA GLU A 31 -6.66 12.99 -7.38
C GLU A 31 -5.76 12.15 -6.49
N PHE A 32 -5.40 10.98 -7.01
CA PHE A 32 -4.43 10.13 -6.34
C PHE A 32 -3.03 10.73 -6.51
N LEU A 33 -2.39 11.09 -5.40
CA LEU A 33 -1.07 11.71 -5.43
C LEU A 33 0.05 10.69 -5.73
N GLY A 34 -0.21 9.38 -5.65
CA GLY A 34 0.75 8.36 -6.06
C GLY A 34 2.06 8.44 -5.30
N LEU A 35 3.19 8.44 -6.01
CA LEU A 35 4.53 8.62 -5.43
C LEU A 35 4.99 10.09 -5.44
N SER A 36 4.14 11.03 -5.86
CA SER A 36 4.51 12.45 -5.91
C SER A 36 4.89 13.00 -4.53
N PHE A 37 4.37 12.39 -3.44
CA PHE A 37 4.72 12.73 -2.05
C PHE A 37 6.23 12.63 -1.75
N ILE A 38 6.98 11.84 -2.52
CA ILE A 38 8.43 11.66 -2.33
C ILE A 38 9.19 12.93 -2.72
N LEU A 39 8.76 13.59 -3.80
CA LEU A 39 9.43 14.77 -4.36
C LEU A 39 8.77 16.08 -3.90
N SER A 40 7.47 16.03 -3.62
CA SER A 40 6.66 17.16 -3.17
C SER A 40 5.91 16.72 -1.92
N PRO A 41 6.28 17.21 -0.72
CA PRO A 41 5.59 16.79 0.50
C PRO A 41 4.08 17.06 0.37
N PRO A 42 3.22 16.16 0.88
CA PRO A 42 1.78 16.32 0.80
C PRO A 42 1.38 17.65 1.45
N THR A 43 0.40 18.33 0.86
CA THR A 43 -0.15 19.57 1.42
C THR A 43 -0.70 19.29 2.82
N ALA A 44 -0.70 20.29 3.70
CA ALA A 44 -1.13 20.11 5.10
C ALA A 44 -2.57 19.60 5.24
N GLU A 45 -3.38 19.75 4.20
CA GLU A 45 -4.78 19.31 4.13
C GLU A 45 -4.97 17.98 3.37
N ALA A 46 -3.89 17.37 2.87
CA ALA A 46 -3.96 16.08 2.20
C ALA A 46 -4.44 15.00 3.18
N VAL A 47 -5.29 14.10 2.68
CA VAL A 47 -5.93 13.07 3.49
C VAL A 47 -5.44 11.69 3.05
N VAL A 48 -5.32 10.76 3.99
CA VAL A 48 -5.07 9.36 3.66
C VAL A 48 -6.35 8.73 3.12
N SER A 49 -6.32 8.25 1.88
CA SER A 49 -7.49 7.67 1.24
C SER A 49 -7.78 6.27 1.79
N ARG A 50 -8.91 6.13 2.50
CA ARG A 50 -9.33 4.83 3.07
C ARG A 50 -9.62 3.79 1.99
N MET A 51 -10.17 4.20 0.86
CA MET A 51 -10.48 3.30 -0.25
C MET A 51 -9.20 2.77 -0.87
N LEU A 52 -8.25 3.64 -1.20
CA LEU A 52 -6.97 3.23 -1.79
C LEU A 52 -6.13 2.41 -0.82
N LEU A 53 -6.12 2.76 0.47
CA LEU A 53 -5.46 1.96 1.50
C LEU A 53 -6.05 0.54 1.56
N THR A 54 -7.37 0.42 1.47
CA THR A 54 -8.03 -0.90 1.45
C THR A 54 -7.62 -1.70 0.21
N ILE A 55 -7.63 -1.06 -0.97
CA ILE A 55 -7.22 -1.72 -2.22
C ILE A 55 -5.77 -2.19 -2.10
N GLU A 56 -4.85 -1.33 -1.63
CA GLU A 56 -3.44 -1.65 -1.46
C GLU A 56 -3.22 -2.83 -0.51
N LEU A 57 -3.82 -2.79 0.69
CA LEU A 57 -3.68 -3.84 1.69
C LEU A 57 -4.25 -5.18 1.20
N VAL A 58 -5.40 -5.15 0.51
CA VAL A 58 -6.00 -6.35 -0.09
C VAL A 58 -5.12 -6.89 -1.21
N THR A 59 -4.55 -6.03 -2.06
CA THR A 59 -3.63 -6.45 -3.12
C THR A 59 -2.37 -7.11 -2.53
N ILE A 60 -1.77 -6.53 -1.48
CA ILE A 60 -0.62 -7.12 -0.78
C ILE A 60 -0.98 -8.49 -0.20
N ALA A 61 -2.15 -8.60 0.44
CA ALA A 61 -2.61 -9.86 1.00
C ALA A 61 -2.77 -10.94 -0.09
N ILE A 62 -3.47 -10.61 -1.18
CA ILE A 62 -3.68 -11.50 -2.32
C ILE A 62 -2.35 -11.93 -2.94
N ALA A 63 -1.46 -10.97 -3.23
CA ALA A 63 -0.14 -11.24 -3.79
C ALA A 63 0.68 -12.16 -2.88
N GLY A 64 0.64 -11.93 -1.56
CA GLY A 64 1.28 -12.79 -0.56
C GLY A 64 0.73 -14.21 -0.55
N PHE A 65 -0.59 -14.38 -0.62
CA PHE A 65 -1.22 -15.71 -0.72
C PHE A 65 -0.79 -16.46 -1.98
N TYR A 66 -0.85 -15.80 -3.14
CA TYR A 66 -0.40 -16.40 -4.40
C TYR A 66 1.11 -16.70 -4.39
N GLY A 67 1.94 -15.79 -3.86
CA GLY A 67 3.37 -16.01 -3.70
C GLY A 67 3.69 -17.19 -2.79
N ALA A 68 2.96 -17.34 -1.68
CA ALA A 68 3.11 -18.47 -0.78
C ALA A 68 2.73 -19.81 -1.44
N PHE A 69 1.71 -19.80 -2.31
CA PHE A 69 1.34 -20.96 -3.10
C PHE A 69 2.41 -21.31 -4.15
N LEU A 70 2.92 -20.32 -4.90
CA LEU A 70 3.94 -20.53 -5.93
C LEU A 70 5.27 -21.03 -5.34
N LEU A 71 5.65 -20.53 -4.17
CA LEU A 71 6.88 -20.89 -3.48
C LEU A 71 6.70 -22.03 -2.47
N ARG A 72 5.59 -22.77 -2.53
CA ARG A 72 5.41 -23.95 -1.68
C ARG A 72 6.34 -25.07 -2.17
N LYS A 73 7.12 -25.65 -1.25
CA LYS A 73 7.78 -26.93 -1.51
C LYS A 73 6.72 -28.06 -1.45
N LYS A 74 6.89 -29.09 -2.27
CA LYS A 74 6.06 -30.31 -2.19
C LYS A 74 6.32 -31.05 -0.89
#